data_AF-A0A1Z4IDX0-F1
#
_entry.id   AF-A0A1Z4IDX0-F1
#
_cell.length_a   1.000
_cell.length_b   1.000
_cell.length_c   1.000
_cell.angle_alpha   90.00
_cell.angle_beta   90.00
_cell.angle_gamma   90.00
#
_symmetry.space_group_name_H-M   'P 1'
#
loop_
_entity.id
_entity.type
_entity.pdbx_description
1 polymer ?
#
loop_
_entity_poly.entity_id
_entity_poly.type
_entity_poly.pdbx_seq_one_letter_code
_entity_poly.pdbx_strand_id
1 'polypeptide(L)'
;MSIVTKSIVNADAEARYLSPGELDRIKSFVAGGQQRLRIAQTLTDNRERLVKQAGDQLFQKRPDVVSPGGNAYGQELTATCLRDLDYYLRLVTYGIVAGDVTPIEEIGVIGVREMYKSLGTPIEAVGEGVRALKNAASTLLSAEDAAEAGSYFDYVVGALS
;
A
#
# COMPACT_ATOMS: atom_id res chain seq x y z
N MET A 1 -1.02 -1.63 13.42
CA MET A 1 -0.21 -2.44 14.38
C MET A 1 0.94 -3.17 13.70
N SER A 2 2.09 -3.39 14.37
CA SER A 2 3.19 -4.24 13.87
C SER A 2 3.07 -5.69 14.34
N ILE A 3 3.88 -6.60 13.79
CA ILE A 3 3.93 -8.00 14.25
C ILE A 3 4.25 -8.14 15.74
N VAL A 4 5.08 -7.23 16.28
CA VAL A 4 5.43 -7.19 17.72
C VAL A 4 4.20 -6.86 18.56
N THR A 5 3.45 -5.83 18.15
CA THR A 5 2.20 -5.45 18.83
C THR A 5 1.20 -6.60 18.80
N LYS A 6 1.04 -7.30 17.67
CA LYS A 6 0.15 -8.47 17.57
C LYS A 6 0.55 -9.59 18.53
N SER A 7 1.85 -9.90 18.63
CA SER A 7 2.34 -10.91 19.60
C SER A 7 2.07 -10.52 21.06
N ILE A 8 2.23 -9.24 21.41
CA ILE A 8 1.96 -8.75 22.76
C ILE A 8 0.46 -8.84 23.08
N VAL A 9 -0.40 -8.34 22.19
CA VAL A 9 -1.86 -8.35 22.38
C VAL A 9 -2.40 -9.78 22.53
N ASN A 10 -1.91 -10.72 21.72
CA ASN A 10 -2.33 -12.12 21.81
C ASN A 10 -1.92 -12.76 23.15
N ALA A 11 -0.70 -12.52 23.61
CA ALA A 11 -0.22 -13.06 24.88
C ALA A 11 -0.94 -12.43 26.08
N ASP A 12 -1.24 -11.14 26.02
CA ASP A 12 -2.00 -10.40 27.04
C ASP A 12 -3.45 -10.91 27.15
N ALA A 13 -4.12 -11.12 26.02
CA ALA A 13 -5.48 -11.69 26.00
C ALA A 13 -5.56 -13.09 26.64
N GLU A 14 -4.45 -13.83 26.62
CA GLU A 14 -4.32 -15.16 27.24
C GLU A 14 -3.63 -15.12 28.63
N ALA A 15 -3.36 -13.93 29.16
CA ALA A 15 -2.69 -13.70 30.45
C ALA A 15 -1.39 -14.52 30.63
N ARG A 16 -0.59 -14.62 29.57
CA ARG A 16 0.67 -15.39 29.54
C ARG A 16 1.82 -14.56 29.01
N TYR A 17 3.03 -15.05 29.23
CA TYR A 17 4.21 -14.56 28.51
C TYR A 17 4.16 -14.96 27.03
N LEU A 18 5.01 -14.32 26.23
CA LEU A 18 5.22 -14.73 24.85
C LEU A 18 5.75 -16.16 24.80
N SER A 19 5.14 -16.95 23.92
CA SER A 19 5.59 -18.30 23.60
C SER A 19 6.93 -18.26 22.85
N PRO A 20 7.71 -19.36 22.87
CA PRO A 20 8.94 -19.45 22.07
C PRO A 20 8.71 -19.11 20.59
N GLY A 21 7.59 -19.56 20.01
CA GLY A 21 7.23 -19.28 18.62
C GLY A 21 6.85 -17.82 18.33
N GLU A 22 6.36 -17.06 19.31
CA GLU A 22 6.15 -15.61 19.19
C GLU A 22 7.49 -14.86 19.31
N LEU A 23 8.36 -15.28 20.23
CA LEU A 23 9.71 -14.73 20.35
C LEU A 23 10.54 -14.95 19.08
N ASP A 24 10.47 -16.14 18.47
CA ASP A 24 11.16 -16.44 17.21
C ASP A 24 10.63 -15.61 16.03
N ARG A 25 9.32 -15.32 16.01
CA ARG A 25 8.72 -14.42 15.03
C ARG A 25 9.24 -12.99 15.19
N ILE A 26 9.32 -12.48 16.43
CA ILE A 26 9.88 -11.16 16.71
C ILE A 26 11.36 -11.11 16.30
N LYS A 27 12.13 -12.15 16.63
CA LYS A 27 13.54 -12.28 16.25
C LYS A 27 13.73 -12.23 14.74
N SER A 28 12.91 -12.98 13.99
CA SER A 28 12.93 -12.99 12.52
C SER A 28 12.53 -11.63 11.95
N PHE A 29 11.53 -10.98 12.53
CA PHE A 29 11.10 -9.65 12.14
C PHE A 29 12.23 -8.62 12.27
N VAL A 30 12.92 -8.57 13.42
CA VAL A 30 14.01 -7.60 13.60
C VAL A 30 15.20 -7.91 12.70
N ALA A 31 15.50 -9.19 12.45
CA ALA A 31 16.58 -9.60 11.54
C ALA A 31 16.36 -9.14 10.10
N GLY A 32 15.10 -9.19 9.61
CA GLY A 32 14.72 -8.66 8.29
C GLY A 32 14.56 -7.14 8.20
N GLY A 33 14.77 -6.40 9.30
CA GLY A 33 14.49 -4.96 9.36
C GLY A 33 15.29 -4.11 8.36
N GLN A 34 16.56 -4.44 8.14
CA GLN A 34 17.42 -3.73 7.19
C GLN A 34 16.92 -3.84 5.75
N GLN A 35 16.47 -5.04 5.34
CA GLN A 35 15.87 -5.26 4.02
C GLN A 35 14.62 -4.41 3.85
N ARG A 36 13.68 -4.48 4.80
CA ARG A 36 12.43 -3.71 4.74
C ARG A 36 12.65 -2.20 4.72
N LEU A 37 13.61 -1.70 5.49
CA LEU A 37 13.99 -0.29 5.47
C LEU A 37 14.58 0.12 4.11
N ARG A 38 15.44 -0.71 3.51
CA ARG A 38 15.99 -0.45 2.17
C ARG A 38 14.90 -0.40 1.11
N ILE A 39 13.93 -1.32 1.15
CA ILE A 39 12.80 -1.33 0.23
C ILE A 39 11.98 -0.04 0.38
N ALA A 40 11.57 0.28 1.61
CA ALA A 40 10.79 1.48 1.89
C ALA A 40 11.52 2.77 1.48
N GLN A 41 12.84 2.82 1.69
CA GLN A 41 13.69 3.94 1.28
C GLN A 41 13.70 4.09 -0.25
N THR A 42 13.95 3.02 -0.99
CA THR A 42 13.94 3.05 -2.47
C THR A 42 12.60 3.54 -3.01
N LEU A 43 11.48 3.07 -2.45
CA LEU A 43 10.14 3.52 -2.84
C LEU A 43 9.91 5.00 -2.51
N THR A 44 10.38 5.45 -1.34
CA THR A 44 10.24 6.83 -0.87
C THR A 44 11.04 7.80 -1.74
N ASP A 45 12.29 7.46 -2.06
CA ASP A 45 13.19 8.28 -2.88
C ASP A 45 12.68 8.42 -4.32
N ASN A 46 11.90 7.45 -4.80
CA ASN A 46 11.36 7.41 -6.16
C ASN A 46 9.86 7.75 -6.24
N ARG A 47 9.24 8.23 -5.16
CA ARG A 47 7.77 8.40 -5.06
C ARG A 47 7.16 9.21 -6.20
N GLU A 48 7.77 10.34 -6.57
CA GLU A 48 7.25 11.25 -7.58
C GLU A 48 7.23 10.59 -8.95
N ARG A 49 8.32 9.91 -9.29
CA ARG A 49 8.44 9.13 -10.53
C ARG A 49 7.43 7.99 -10.56
N LEU A 50 7.29 7.25 -9.46
CA LEU A 50 6.37 6.11 -9.37
C LEU A 50 4.91 6.54 -9.55
N VAL A 51 4.48 7.57 -8.83
CA VAL A 51 3.12 8.12 -8.91
C VAL A 51 2.84 8.66 -10.31
N LYS A 52 3.78 9.39 -10.92
CA LYS A 52 3.63 9.86 -12.29
C LYS A 52 3.46 8.71 -13.29
N GLN A 53 4.34 7.71 -13.24
CA GLN A 53 4.29 6.57 -14.15
C GLN A 53 3.01 5.74 -13.97
N ALA A 54 2.59 5.53 -12.73
CA ALA A 54 1.35 4.81 -12.43
C ALA A 54 0.12 5.58 -12.90
N GLY A 55 0.09 6.90 -12.71
CA GLY A 55 -0.98 7.77 -13.23
C GLY A 55 -1.07 7.72 -14.75
N ASP A 56 0.06 7.86 -15.45
CA ASP A 56 0.10 7.78 -16.92
C ASP A 56 -0.45 6.42 -17.42
N GLN A 57 -0.09 5.31 -16.77
CA GLN A 57 -0.62 3.97 -17.09
C GLN A 57 -2.12 3.83 -16.77
N LEU A 58 -2.56 4.36 -15.62
CA LEU A 58 -3.96 4.34 -15.22
C LEU A 58 -4.83 5.06 -16.26
N PHE A 59 -4.44 6.26 -16.68
CA PHE A 59 -5.23 7.05 -17.63
C PHE A 59 -5.24 6.47 -19.04
N GLN A 60 -4.20 5.73 -19.44
CA GLN A 60 -4.22 4.93 -20.66
C GLN A 60 -5.21 3.76 -20.58
N LYS A 61 -5.26 3.08 -19.43
CA LYS A 61 -6.14 1.92 -19.23
C LYS A 61 -7.59 2.31 -18.93
N ARG A 62 -7.80 3.46 -18.28
CA ARG A 62 -9.08 4.01 -17.82
C ARG A 62 -9.24 5.46 -18.30
N PRO A 63 -9.33 5.70 -19.61
CA PRO A 63 -9.51 7.06 -20.14
C PRO A 63 -10.84 7.67 -19.72
N ASP A 64 -11.82 6.85 -19.32
CA ASP A 64 -13.12 7.26 -18.81
C ASP A 64 -13.02 8.15 -17.56
N VAL A 65 -12.03 7.93 -16.70
CA VAL A 65 -11.90 8.69 -15.45
C VAL A 65 -11.43 10.12 -15.66
N VAL A 66 -10.73 10.41 -16.77
CA VAL A 66 -10.16 11.72 -17.12
C VAL A 66 -10.81 12.35 -18.35
N SER A 67 -11.89 11.77 -18.86
CA SER A 67 -12.72 12.34 -19.93
C SER A 67 -13.83 13.22 -19.36
N PRO A 68 -14.47 14.12 -20.15
CA PRO A 68 -15.59 14.92 -19.67
C PRO A 68 -16.67 14.05 -19.00
N GLY A 69 -17.01 14.37 -17.74
CA GLY A 69 -17.93 13.58 -16.91
C GLY A 69 -17.27 12.52 -16.02
N GLY A 70 -15.96 12.28 -16.17
CA GLY A 70 -15.17 11.42 -15.30
C GLY A 70 -14.83 12.06 -13.96
N ASN A 71 -14.65 11.23 -12.92
CA ASN A 71 -14.37 11.68 -11.55
C ASN A 71 -13.03 12.43 -11.40
N ALA A 72 -12.07 12.17 -12.29
CA ALA A 72 -10.74 12.80 -12.30
C ALA A 72 -10.58 13.83 -13.45
N TYR A 73 -11.68 14.29 -14.07
CA TYR A 73 -11.63 15.21 -15.21
C TYR A 73 -11.11 16.60 -14.84
N GLY A 74 -10.10 17.08 -15.57
CA GLY A 74 -9.49 18.39 -15.36
C GLY A 74 -8.31 18.36 -14.39
N GLN A 75 -7.52 19.45 -14.38
CA GLN A 75 -6.22 19.49 -13.73
C GLN A 75 -6.30 19.25 -12.21
N GLU A 76 -7.27 19.86 -11.53
CA GLU A 76 -7.41 19.75 -10.06
C GLU A 76 -7.84 18.35 -9.62
N LEU A 77 -8.80 17.75 -10.33
CA LEU A 77 -9.30 16.41 -10.01
C LEU A 77 -8.29 15.33 -10.39
N THR A 78 -7.55 15.50 -11.49
CA THR A 78 -6.40 14.65 -11.83
C THR A 78 -5.32 14.75 -10.75
N ALA A 79 -4.98 15.95 -10.28
CA ALA A 79 -4.00 16.12 -9.19
C ALA A 79 -4.45 15.45 -7.89
N THR A 80 -5.75 15.50 -7.58
CA THR A 80 -6.36 14.80 -6.44
C THR A 80 -6.25 13.28 -6.59
N CYS A 81 -6.47 12.73 -7.79
CA CYS A 81 -6.27 11.31 -8.08
C CYS A 81 -4.80 10.89 -7.87
N LEU A 82 -3.83 11.67 -8.37
CA LEU A 82 -2.40 11.38 -8.18
C LEU A 82 -1.99 11.48 -6.70
N ARG A 83 -2.57 12.42 -5.95
CA ARG A 83 -2.38 12.52 -4.49
C ARG A 83 -2.85 11.25 -3.78
N ASP A 84 -3.99 10.68 -4.16
CA ASP A 84 -4.46 9.43 -3.57
C ASP A 84 -3.53 8.25 -3.89
N LEU A 85 -2.96 8.18 -5.09
CA LEU A 85 -1.92 7.20 -5.42
C LEU A 85 -0.67 7.36 -4.55
N ASP A 86 -0.22 8.60 -4.32
CA ASP A 86 0.89 8.88 -3.38
C ASP A 86 0.55 8.46 -1.94
N TYR A 87 -0.71 8.66 -1.50
CA TYR A 87 -1.16 8.19 -0.19
C TYR A 87 -1.07 6.67 -0.07
N TYR A 88 -1.52 5.91 -1.07
CA TYR A 88 -1.38 4.46 -1.05
C TYR A 88 0.07 4.01 -1.10
N LEU A 89 0.94 4.65 -1.89
CA LEU A 89 2.37 4.35 -1.89
C LEU A 89 2.98 4.55 -0.49
N ARG A 90 2.62 5.65 0.18
CA ARG A 90 3.06 5.94 1.55
C ARG A 90 2.54 4.93 2.56
N LEU A 91 1.28 4.50 2.46
CA LEU A 91 0.75 3.45 3.35
C LEU A 91 1.44 2.10 3.11
N VAL A 92 1.75 1.78 1.84
CA VAL A 92 2.53 0.58 1.50
C VAL A 92 3.91 0.62 2.15
N THR A 93 4.62 1.75 2.13
CA THR A 93 5.92 1.84 2.82
C THR A 93 5.78 1.68 4.34
N TYR A 94 4.68 2.18 4.94
CA TYR A 94 4.39 1.95 6.36
C TYR A 94 4.14 0.46 6.66
N GLY A 95 3.39 -0.23 5.81
CA GLY A 95 3.16 -1.67 5.94
C GLY A 95 4.47 -2.46 5.86
N ILE A 96 5.33 -2.14 4.88
CA ILE A 96 6.64 -2.77 4.69
C ILE A 96 7.50 -2.61 5.94
N VAL A 97 7.68 -1.39 6.47
CA VAL A 97 8.52 -1.21 7.67
C VAL A 97 7.92 -1.89 8.90
N ALA A 98 6.59 -1.88 9.03
CA ALA A 98 5.88 -2.56 10.11
C ALA A 98 5.89 -4.10 10.00
N GLY A 99 6.22 -4.62 8.82
CA GLY A 99 6.20 -6.05 8.49
C GLY A 99 4.79 -6.65 8.46
N ASP A 100 3.77 -5.81 8.28
CA ASP A 100 2.37 -6.19 8.38
C ASP A 100 1.46 -5.18 7.66
N VAL A 101 0.32 -5.62 7.14
CA VAL A 101 -0.64 -4.77 6.40
C VAL A 101 -1.50 -3.88 7.29
N THR A 102 -1.51 -4.07 8.62
CA THR A 102 -2.42 -3.35 9.50
C THR A 102 -2.34 -1.80 9.39
N PRO A 103 -1.18 -1.13 9.21
CA PRO A 103 -1.16 0.32 8.95
C PRO A 103 -1.92 0.72 7.68
N ILE A 104 -1.94 -0.15 6.67
CA ILE A 104 -2.70 0.04 5.44
C ILE A 104 -4.19 -0.17 5.72
N GLU A 105 -4.52 -1.22 6.47
CA GLU A 105 -5.90 -1.59 6.79
C GLU A 105 -6.61 -0.51 7.61
N GLU A 106 -6.00 -0.11 8.73
CA GLU A 106 -6.54 0.86 9.69
C GLU A 106 -6.75 2.25 9.08
N ILE A 107 -5.93 2.63 8.09
CA ILE A 107 -5.93 3.99 7.53
C ILE A 107 -6.58 4.06 6.15
N GLY A 108 -6.32 3.08 5.27
CA GLY A 108 -6.63 3.15 3.84
C GLY A 108 -7.63 2.13 3.32
N VAL A 109 -8.11 1.20 4.15
CA VAL A 109 -9.06 0.15 3.75
C VAL A 109 -10.38 0.24 4.52
N ILE A 110 -10.35 0.36 5.84
CA ILE A 110 -11.58 0.45 6.63
C ILE A 110 -12.32 1.74 6.24
N GLY A 111 -13.54 1.60 5.73
CA GLY A 111 -14.39 2.72 5.28
C GLY A 111 -14.11 3.24 3.86
N VAL A 112 -13.16 2.63 3.14
CA VAL A 112 -12.75 3.11 1.80
C VAL A 112 -13.87 3.02 0.77
N ARG A 113 -14.70 1.97 0.85
CA ARG A 113 -15.81 1.75 -0.09
C ARG A 113 -16.89 2.80 0.08
N GLU A 114 -17.26 3.10 1.33
CA GLU A 114 -18.23 4.13 1.67
C GLU A 114 -17.73 5.50 1.23
N MET A 115 -16.45 5.81 1.47
CA MET A 115 -15.81 7.05 1.07
C MET A 115 -15.84 7.24 -0.46
N TYR A 116 -15.27 6.30 -1.23
CA TYR A 116 -15.21 6.44 -2.68
C TYR A 116 -16.60 6.39 -3.34
N LYS A 117 -17.53 5.61 -2.80
CA LYS A 117 -18.94 5.63 -3.23
C LYS A 117 -19.57 7.00 -3.03
N SER A 118 -19.34 7.64 -1.88
CA SER A 118 -19.87 8.98 -1.60
C SER A 118 -19.27 10.05 -2.50
N LEU A 119 -18.00 9.90 -2.91
CA LEU A 119 -17.30 10.83 -3.79
C LEU A 119 -17.58 10.57 -5.29
N GLY A 120 -18.28 9.49 -5.62
CA GLY A 120 -18.48 9.05 -7.01
C GLY A 120 -17.20 8.57 -7.69
N THR A 121 -16.18 8.20 -6.91
CA THR A 121 -14.91 7.68 -7.43
C THR A 121 -15.06 6.18 -7.73
N PRO A 122 -14.74 5.73 -8.95
CA PRO A 122 -14.80 4.30 -9.28
C PRO A 122 -13.67 3.54 -8.57
N ILE A 123 -14.00 2.80 -7.51
CA ILE A 123 -13.03 2.09 -6.66
C ILE A 123 -12.12 1.15 -7.47
N GLU A 124 -12.66 0.47 -8.47
CA GLU A 124 -11.89 -0.38 -9.39
C GLU A 124 -10.78 0.38 -10.12
N ALA A 125 -11.01 1.66 -10.47
CA ALA A 125 -9.97 2.48 -11.11
C ALA A 125 -8.85 2.83 -10.12
N VAL A 126 -9.18 3.01 -8.83
CA VAL A 126 -8.18 3.19 -7.77
C VAL A 126 -7.34 1.92 -7.63
N GLY A 127 -7.99 0.75 -7.60
CA GLY A 127 -7.31 -0.55 -7.59
C GLY A 127 -6.35 -0.73 -8.78
N GLU A 128 -6.77 -0.31 -9.98
CA GLU A 128 -5.88 -0.31 -11.16
C GLU A 128 -4.71 0.65 -11.05
N GLY A 129 -4.89 1.82 -10.44
CA GLY A 129 -3.80 2.75 -10.15
C GLY A 129 -2.78 2.17 -9.17
N VAL A 130 -3.24 1.45 -8.13
CA VAL A 130 -2.36 0.74 -7.20
C VAL A 130 -1.63 -0.42 -7.89
N ARG A 131 -2.29 -1.15 -8.81
CA ARG A 131 -1.63 -2.17 -9.63
C ARG A 131 -0.55 -1.57 -10.53
N ALA A 132 -0.79 -0.39 -11.09
CA ALA A 132 0.22 0.34 -11.86
C ALA A 132 1.40 0.79 -10.98
N LEU A 133 1.16 1.24 -9.74
CA LEU A 133 2.21 1.52 -8.75
C LEU A 133 3.05 0.28 -8.47
N LYS A 134 2.43 -0.89 -8.24
CA LYS A 134 3.14 -2.16 -8.04
C LYS A 134 4.07 -2.45 -9.21
N ASN A 135 3.57 -2.34 -10.44
CA ASN A 135 4.36 -2.61 -11.64
C ASN A 135 5.56 -1.68 -11.75
N ALA A 136 5.36 -0.38 -11.53
CA ALA A 136 6.43 0.61 -11.56
C ALA A 136 7.47 0.35 -10.46
N ALA A 137 7.01 0.08 -9.23
CA ALA A 137 7.86 -0.22 -8.07
C ALA A 137 8.74 -1.45 -8.28
N SER A 138 8.18 -2.54 -8.82
CA SER A 138 8.92 -3.78 -9.10
C SER A 138 10.10 -3.59 -10.05
N THR A 139 10.06 -2.60 -10.94
CA THR A 139 11.20 -2.32 -11.86
C THR A 139 12.42 -1.70 -11.15
N LEU A 140 12.24 -1.19 -9.93
CA LEU A 140 13.30 -0.55 -9.15
C LEU A 140 13.89 -1.46 -8.07
N LEU A 141 13.32 -2.65 -7.87
CA LEU A 141 13.67 -3.57 -6.80
C LEU A 141 14.31 -4.85 -7.36
N SER A 142 15.07 -5.56 -6.52
CA SER A 142 15.48 -6.93 -6.84
C SER A 142 14.25 -7.84 -6.91
N ALA A 143 14.36 -9.03 -7.52
CA ALA A 143 13.25 -9.96 -7.58
C ALA A 143 12.71 -10.35 -6.18
N GLU A 144 13.60 -10.47 -5.20
CA GLU A 144 13.27 -10.77 -3.81
C GLU A 144 12.54 -9.59 -3.15
N ASP A 145 13.11 -8.38 -3.24
CA ASP A 145 12.54 -7.17 -2.66
C ASP A 145 11.19 -6.81 -3.33
N ALA A 146 11.05 -7.07 -4.63
CA ALA A 146 9.80 -6.91 -5.37
C ALA A 146 8.73 -7.92 -4.94
N ALA A 147 9.11 -9.16 -4.61
CA ALA A 147 8.18 -10.14 -4.07
C ALA A 147 7.70 -9.74 -2.67
N GLU A 148 8.60 -9.26 -1.81
CA GLU A 148 8.24 -8.74 -0.49
C GLU A 148 7.30 -7.54 -0.58
N ALA A 149 7.70 -6.48 -1.31
CA ALA A 149 6.89 -5.28 -1.49
C ALA A 149 5.57 -5.56 -2.20
N GLY A 150 5.57 -6.47 -3.18
CA GLY A 150 4.42 -6.83 -3.99
C GLY A 150 3.23 -7.32 -3.16
N SER A 151 3.49 -8.04 -2.07
CA SER A 151 2.43 -8.54 -1.17
C SER A 151 1.58 -7.44 -0.54
N TYR A 152 2.19 -6.29 -0.20
CA TYR A 152 1.49 -5.13 0.38
C TYR A 152 0.63 -4.43 -0.67
N PHE A 153 1.13 -4.28 -1.90
CA PHE A 153 0.33 -3.77 -3.02
C PHE A 153 -0.85 -4.69 -3.34
N ASP A 154 -0.63 -6.01 -3.34
CA ASP A 154 -1.69 -6.99 -3.61
C ASP A 154 -2.79 -6.97 -2.56
N TYR A 155 -2.44 -6.76 -1.28
CA TYR A 155 -3.42 -6.54 -0.23
C TYR A 155 -4.31 -5.32 -0.50
N VAL A 156 -3.71 -4.18 -0.89
CA VAL A 156 -4.47 -2.97 -1.22
C VAL A 156 -5.36 -3.20 -2.43
N VAL A 157 -4.84 -3.82 -3.49
CA VAL A 157 -5.62 -4.12 -4.70
C VAL A 157 -6.79 -5.03 -4.38
N GLY A 158 -6.59 -6.08 -3.57
CA GLY A 158 -7.67 -6.98 -3.14
C GLY A 158 -8.73 -6.26 -2.30
N ALA A 159 -8.34 -5.30 -1.46
CA ALA A 159 -9.26 -4.48 -0.68
C ALA A 159 -10.10 -3.51 -1.55
N LEU A 160 -9.56 -3.08 -2.69
CA LEU A 160 -10.18 -2.16 -3.65
C LEU A 160 -10.92 -2.87 -4.82
N SER A 161 -11.03 -4.20 -4.78
CA SER A 161 -11.76 -5.02 -5.78
C SER A 161 -13.19 -5.37 -5.33
#